data_AF-A0A6P0E1U9-F1
#
_entry.id   AF-A0A6P0E1U9-F1
#
_cell.length_a   1.000
_cell.length_b   1.000
_cell.length_c   1.000
_cell.angle_alpha   90.00
_cell.angle_beta   90.00
_cell.angle_gamma   90.00
#
_symmetry.space_group_name_H-M   'P 1'
#
loop_
_entity.id
_entity.type
_entity.pdbx_description
1 polymer ?
#
loop_
_entity_poly.entity_id
_entity_poly.type
_entity_poly.pdbx_seq_one_letter_code
_entity_poly.pdbx_strand_id
1 'polypeptide(L)'
;MKSSLELNLSGLAIATCLFITSQASASETKSDGVATTSLSAIDRSSVEESLTKQLRSQASKTTKLPGQKMFDVKAHLSSTKSKLTIELGRDAVPDTAGADSEEQCSSFATTARYLLRGEVSVTEYECTYGGKSIYFYHPEPGSEKKS
;
A
#
# COMPACT_ATOMS: atom_id res chain seq x y z
N MET A 1 -8.67 -76.83 19.03
CA MET A 1 -7.56 -75.87 18.81
C MET A 1 -7.69 -75.32 17.41
N LYS A 2 -7.80 -73.98 17.34
CA LYS A 2 -7.48 -73.03 16.27
C LYS A 2 -7.86 -73.38 14.81
N SER A 3 -8.86 -72.64 14.35
CA SER A 3 -9.57 -72.73 13.07
C SER A 3 -8.74 -72.30 11.86
N SER A 4 -8.99 -73.01 10.77
CA SER A 4 -8.52 -72.77 9.41
C SER A 4 -9.01 -71.44 8.84
N LEU A 5 -8.11 -70.79 8.10
CA LEU A 5 -8.45 -69.79 7.10
C LEU A 5 -9.29 -70.41 5.99
N GLU A 6 -10.19 -69.60 5.43
CA GLU A 6 -10.43 -69.34 4.00
C GLU A 6 -11.89 -68.94 3.83
N LEU A 7 -12.13 -67.75 3.25
CA LEU A 7 -13.21 -67.54 2.26
C LEU A 7 -13.13 -66.13 1.68
N ASN A 8 -12.76 -66.10 0.41
CA ASN A 8 -13.00 -65.05 -0.57
C ASN A 8 -14.44 -64.55 -0.52
N LEU A 9 -14.66 -63.22 -0.55
CA LEU A 9 -15.51 -62.55 -1.55
C LEU A 9 -15.56 -61.02 -1.34
N SER A 10 -15.77 -60.31 -2.45
CA SER A 10 -16.37 -58.95 -2.53
C SER A 10 -15.39 -57.80 -2.29
N GLY A 11 -15.38 -56.71 -3.04
CA GLY A 11 -16.31 -56.19 -4.03
C GLY A 11 -15.96 -54.71 -4.24
N LEU A 12 -16.10 -54.26 -5.49
CA LEU A 12 -16.23 -52.88 -5.96
C LEU A 12 -15.67 -51.75 -5.06
N ALA A 13 -14.47 -51.27 -5.38
CA ALA A 13 -13.89 -50.06 -4.79
C ALA A 13 -14.58 -48.80 -5.37
N ILE A 14 -15.40 -48.13 -4.57
CA ILE A 14 -15.81 -46.75 -4.82
C ILE A 14 -14.96 -45.86 -3.91
N ALA A 15 -13.89 -45.31 -4.47
CA ALA A 15 -13.09 -44.29 -3.81
C ALA A 15 -13.85 -42.96 -3.86
N THR A 16 -14.62 -42.65 -2.83
CA THR A 16 -15.10 -41.29 -2.57
C THR A 16 -13.93 -40.46 -2.05
N CYS A 17 -13.25 -39.74 -2.94
CA CYS A 17 -12.37 -38.65 -2.56
C CYS A 17 -13.22 -37.56 -1.89
N LEU A 18 -13.24 -37.55 -0.55
CA LEU A 18 -13.61 -36.35 0.20
C LEU A 18 -12.57 -35.27 -0.13
N PHE A 19 -12.93 -34.35 -1.01
CA PHE A 19 -12.25 -33.07 -1.11
C PHE A 19 -12.55 -32.31 0.19
N ILE A 20 -11.65 -32.41 1.15
CA ILE A 20 -11.61 -31.51 2.30
C ILE A 20 -11.27 -30.15 1.70
N THR A 21 -12.30 -29.32 1.48
CA THR A 21 -12.11 -27.90 1.21
C THR A 21 -11.41 -27.33 2.44
N SER A 22 -10.09 -27.17 2.33
CA SER A 22 -9.32 -26.42 3.32
C SER A 22 -9.87 -25.01 3.29
N GLN A 23 -10.73 -24.69 4.25
CA GLN A 23 -11.01 -23.32 4.59
C GLN A 23 -9.71 -22.77 5.14
N ALA A 24 -8.90 -22.20 4.25
CA ALA A 24 -7.84 -21.29 4.64
C ALA A 24 -8.55 -20.13 5.34
N SER A 25 -8.68 -20.21 6.66
CA SER A 25 -8.89 -19.04 7.49
C SER A 25 -7.73 -18.13 7.15
N ALA A 26 -7.98 -17.14 6.30
CA ALA A 26 -7.09 -16.01 6.14
C ALA A 26 -6.84 -15.52 7.56
N SER A 27 -5.64 -15.76 8.08
CA SER A 27 -5.23 -15.19 9.36
C SER A 27 -5.50 -13.70 9.21
N GLU A 28 -6.36 -13.13 10.06
CA GLU A 28 -6.52 -11.69 10.12
C GLU A 28 -5.11 -11.14 10.28
N THR A 29 -4.58 -10.50 9.23
CA THR A 29 -3.29 -9.85 9.29
C THR A 29 -3.38 -8.91 10.48
N LYS A 30 -2.69 -9.26 11.57
CA LYS A 30 -2.69 -8.48 12.79
C LYS A 30 -2.31 -7.07 12.38
N SER A 31 -3.23 -6.11 12.60
CA SER A 31 -2.99 -4.73 12.22
C SER A 31 -1.70 -4.26 12.87
N ASP A 32 -0.74 -3.79 12.07
CA ASP A 32 0.57 -3.30 12.53
C ASP A 32 0.48 -1.91 13.19
N GLY A 33 -0.71 -1.45 13.59
CA GLY A 33 -0.94 -0.13 14.22
C GLY A 33 -2.43 0.21 14.36
N VAL A 34 -2.73 1.41 14.87
CA VAL A 34 -4.10 1.93 15.00
C VAL A 34 -4.68 2.21 13.61
N ALA A 35 -5.92 1.82 13.33
CA ALA A 35 -6.55 2.14 12.05
C ALA A 35 -6.67 3.65 11.87
N THR A 36 -6.33 4.16 10.68
CA THR A 36 -6.44 5.61 10.36
C THR A 36 -7.83 6.19 10.64
N THR A 37 -8.88 5.39 10.41
CA THR A 37 -10.29 5.74 10.63
C THR A 37 -10.68 5.82 12.10
N SER A 38 -9.88 5.25 12.99
CA SER A 38 -10.08 5.26 14.44
C SER A 38 -9.31 6.37 15.16
N LEU A 39 -8.42 7.10 14.46
CA LEU A 39 -7.69 8.21 15.03
C LEU A 39 -8.61 9.42 15.24
N SER A 40 -8.47 10.07 16.40
CA SER A 40 -9.07 11.39 16.60
C SER A 40 -8.46 12.40 15.64
N ALA A 41 -9.15 13.53 15.40
CA ALA A 41 -8.60 14.59 14.55
C ALA A 41 -7.28 15.17 15.10
N ILE A 42 -7.14 15.22 16.43
CA ILE A 42 -5.94 15.74 17.11
C ILE A 42 -4.78 14.76 16.92
N ASP A 43 -4.97 13.48 17.21
CA ASP A 43 -3.92 12.46 17.09
C ASP A 43 -3.44 12.34 15.64
N ARG A 44 -4.40 12.32 14.70
CA ARG A 44 -4.10 12.28 13.27
C ARG A 44 -3.27 13.49 12.82
N SER A 45 -3.64 14.70 13.24
CA SER A 45 -2.87 15.90 12.92
C SER A 45 -1.45 15.86 13.50
N SER A 46 -1.28 15.31 14.70
CA SER A 46 0.05 15.16 15.32
C SER A 46 0.92 14.16 14.56
N VAL A 47 0.35 13.03 14.14
CA VAL A 47 1.03 12.05 13.29
C VAL A 47 1.42 12.66 11.94
N GLU A 48 0.48 13.37 11.29
CA GLU A 48 0.72 14.06 10.02
C GLU A 48 1.84 15.09 10.12
N GLU A 49 1.90 15.88 11.20
CA GLU A 49 2.96 16.87 11.44
C GLU A 49 4.34 16.21 11.61
N SER A 50 4.40 15.18 12.47
CA SER A 50 5.64 14.41 12.69
C SER A 50 6.14 13.77 11.40
N LEU A 51 5.24 13.13 10.66
CA LEU A 51 5.55 12.49 9.38
C LEU A 51 5.99 13.52 8.33
N THR A 52 5.28 14.64 8.22
CA THR A 52 5.64 15.76 7.34
C THR A 52 7.05 16.24 7.61
N LYS A 53 7.42 16.45 8.88
CA LYS A 53 8.77 16.90 9.26
C LYS A 53 9.85 15.92 8.79
N GLN A 54 9.63 14.62 8.97
CA GLN A 54 10.60 13.60 8.59
C GLN A 54 10.71 13.46 7.07
N LEU A 55 9.59 13.45 6.35
CA LEU A 55 9.58 13.40 4.88
C LEU A 55 10.21 14.65 4.26
N ARG A 56 10.05 15.84 4.87
CA ARG A 56 10.78 17.05 4.47
C ARG A 56 12.29 16.91 4.66
N SER A 57 12.73 16.22 5.71
CA SER A 57 14.15 15.92 5.92
C SER A 57 14.71 14.92 4.89
N GLN A 58 13.89 13.96 4.44
CA GLN A 58 14.24 13.10 3.30
C GLN A 58 14.32 13.94 2.02
N ALA A 59 13.30 14.76 1.75
CA ALA A 59 13.20 15.56 0.52
C ALA A 59 14.36 16.54 0.33
N SER A 60 14.94 17.08 1.42
CA SER A 60 16.12 17.94 1.34
C SER A 60 17.38 17.22 0.87
N LYS A 61 17.39 15.88 0.92
CA LYS A 61 18.50 15.01 0.50
C LYS A 61 18.19 14.28 -0.81
N THR A 62 16.92 14.25 -1.23
CA THR A 62 16.49 13.63 -2.48
C THR A 62 17.04 14.41 -3.68
N THR A 63 17.72 13.71 -4.58
CA THR A 63 18.13 14.26 -5.87
C THR A 63 16.91 14.61 -6.70
N LYS A 64 16.87 15.83 -7.24
CA LYS A 64 15.79 16.30 -8.12
C LYS A 64 15.95 15.70 -9.51
N LEU A 65 14.84 15.23 -10.07
CA LEU A 65 14.74 14.89 -11.49
C LEU A 65 14.71 16.18 -12.33
N PRO A 66 14.99 16.09 -13.64
CA PRO A 66 14.77 17.20 -14.57
C PRO A 66 13.37 17.80 -14.40
N GLY A 67 13.27 19.14 -14.47
CA GLY A 67 12.02 19.89 -14.28
C GLY A 67 11.67 20.23 -12.82
N GLN A 68 12.10 19.41 -11.86
CA GLN A 68 11.78 19.63 -10.45
C GLN A 68 12.60 20.79 -9.87
N LYS A 69 11.92 21.75 -9.24
CA LYS A 69 12.57 22.92 -8.62
C LYS A 69 12.71 22.77 -7.12
N MET A 70 11.67 22.28 -6.45
CA MET A 70 11.65 22.08 -5.00
C MET A 70 10.59 21.07 -4.59
N PHE A 71 10.71 20.56 -3.36
CA PHE A 71 9.68 19.77 -2.70
C PHE A 71 9.05 20.59 -1.57
N ASP A 72 7.73 20.78 -1.58
CA ASP A 72 6.95 21.27 -0.42
C ASP A 72 6.15 20.09 0.15
N VAL A 73 6.85 19.21 0.85
CA VAL A 73 6.25 17.94 1.29
C VAL A 73 5.24 18.15 2.41
N LYS A 74 4.06 17.53 2.29
CA LYS A 74 3.03 17.41 3.34
C LYS A 74 2.45 16.00 3.35
N ALA A 75 2.17 15.49 4.54
CA ALA A 75 1.55 14.19 4.74
C ALA A 75 0.09 14.36 5.19
N HIS A 76 -0.81 13.59 4.58
CA HIS A 76 -2.23 13.60 4.90
C HIS A 76 -2.77 12.18 5.06
N LEU A 77 -3.23 11.84 6.25
CA LEU A 77 -3.90 10.58 6.54
C LEU A 77 -5.39 10.74 6.26
N SER A 78 -5.95 9.80 5.50
CA SER A 78 -7.39 9.79 5.26
C SER A 78 -8.14 9.41 6.55
N SER A 79 -9.17 10.17 6.90
CA SER A 79 -10.08 9.86 8.01
C SER A 79 -11.08 8.76 7.68
N THR A 80 -11.20 8.38 6.41
CA THR A 80 -12.23 7.44 5.92
C THR A 80 -11.65 6.23 5.22
N LYS A 81 -10.34 6.25 4.89
CA LYS A 81 -9.63 5.16 4.24
C LYS A 81 -8.31 4.89 4.95
N SER A 82 -7.78 3.68 4.84
CA SER A 82 -6.43 3.32 5.28
C SER A 82 -5.38 3.81 4.27
N LYS A 83 -5.38 5.11 3.99
CA LYS A 83 -4.56 5.75 2.96
C LYS A 83 -3.74 6.92 3.54
N LEU A 84 -2.48 6.99 3.14
CA LEU A 84 -1.63 8.17 3.28
C LEU A 84 -1.41 8.82 1.91
N THR A 85 -1.70 10.12 1.80
CA THR A 85 -1.29 10.94 0.66
C THR A 85 -0.05 11.76 1.05
N ILE A 86 0.99 11.67 0.22
CA ILE A 86 2.23 12.43 0.33
C ILE A 86 2.20 13.50 -0.76
N GLU A 87 1.80 14.71 -0.40
CA GLU A 87 1.84 15.86 -1.30
C GLU A 87 3.29 16.33 -1.43
N LEU A 88 3.83 16.38 -2.65
CA LEU A 88 5.22 16.76 -2.92
C LEU A 88 5.37 18.24 -3.32
N GLY A 89 4.27 18.90 -3.68
CA GLY A 89 4.21 20.28 -4.17
C GLY A 89 4.15 20.37 -5.70
N ARG A 90 3.58 21.45 -6.21
CA ARG A 90 3.48 21.71 -7.67
C ARG A 90 4.85 21.85 -8.34
N ASP A 91 5.83 22.38 -7.61
CA ASP A 91 7.20 22.56 -8.12
C ASP A 91 8.05 21.27 -8.08
N ALA A 92 7.47 20.16 -7.58
CA ALA A 92 8.07 18.83 -7.60
C ALA A 92 7.67 18.01 -8.85
N VAL A 93 6.94 18.60 -9.80
CA VAL A 93 6.60 17.94 -11.05
C VAL A 93 7.86 17.81 -11.91
N PRO A 94 8.28 16.58 -12.28
CA PRO A 94 9.38 16.37 -13.22
C PRO A 94 8.96 16.71 -14.66
N ASP A 95 9.93 16.88 -15.55
CA ASP A 95 9.68 17.13 -16.99
C ASP A 95 9.03 15.93 -17.68
N THR A 96 9.20 14.72 -17.14
CA THR A 96 8.60 13.49 -17.64
C THR A 96 8.13 12.61 -16.49
N ALA A 97 7.04 11.87 -16.69
CA ALA A 97 6.67 10.75 -15.84
C ALA A 97 7.35 9.47 -16.31
N GLY A 98 7.70 8.60 -15.37
CA GLY A 98 8.31 7.31 -15.65
C GLY A 98 8.99 6.71 -14.42
N ALA A 99 9.81 5.68 -14.66
CA ALA A 99 10.44 4.87 -13.62
C ALA A 99 11.12 5.70 -12.52
N ASP A 100 11.89 6.74 -12.87
CA ASP A 100 12.57 7.58 -11.88
C ASP A 100 11.60 8.34 -10.97
N SER A 101 10.49 8.85 -11.53
CA SER A 101 9.46 9.56 -10.75
C SER A 101 8.64 8.61 -9.87
N GLU A 102 8.42 7.38 -10.34
CA GLU A 102 7.79 6.30 -9.56
C GLU A 102 8.71 5.84 -8.43
N GLU A 103 10.01 5.72 -8.68
CA GLU A 103 11.02 5.37 -7.68
C GLU A 103 11.12 6.45 -6.61
N GLN A 104 11.13 7.74 -6.99
CA GLN A 104 11.09 8.84 -6.02
C GLN A 104 9.85 8.75 -5.13
N CYS A 105 8.66 8.56 -5.71
CA CYS A 105 7.43 8.41 -4.93
C CYS A 105 7.49 7.18 -4.01
N SER A 106 7.98 6.04 -4.53
CA SER A 106 8.17 4.79 -3.79
C SER A 106 9.13 4.98 -2.61
N SER A 107 10.20 5.77 -2.77
CA SER A 107 11.15 6.09 -1.72
C SER A 107 10.50 6.89 -0.58
N PHE A 108 9.65 7.88 -0.89
CA PHE A 108 8.87 8.62 0.11
C PHE A 108 7.85 7.71 0.81
N ALA A 109 7.12 6.89 0.04
CA ALA A 109 6.14 5.94 0.58
C ALA A 109 6.80 4.90 1.50
N THR A 110 7.98 4.40 1.14
CA THR A 110 8.76 3.45 1.95
C THR A 110 9.19 4.07 3.26
N THR A 111 9.70 5.31 3.22
CA THR A 111 10.06 6.04 4.44
C THR A 111 8.84 6.26 5.32
N ALA A 112 7.72 6.69 4.75
CA ALA A 112 6.49 6.86 5.50
C ALA A 112 5.98 5.56 6.14
N ARG A 113 6.05 4.45 5.41
CA ARG A 113 5.71 3.12 5.94
C ARG A 113 6.57 2.75 7.13
N TYR A 114 7.88 2.99 7.06
CA TYR A 114 8.78 2.71 8.18
C TYR A 114 8.41 3.55 9.42
N LEU A 115 8.09 4.83 9.22
CA LEU A 115 7.76 5.75 10.30
C LEU A 115 6.41 5.48 10.96
N LEU A 116 5.45 4.90 10.23
CA LEU A 116 4.12 4.59 10.74
C LEU A 116 3.99 3.18 11.30
N ARG A 117 4.99 2.31 11.09
CA ARG A 117 4.95 0.92 11.56
C ARG A 117 4.86 0.86 13.09
N GLY A 118 3.86 0.13 13.59
CA GLY A 118 3.55 0.04 15.03
C GLY A 118 2.58 1.12 15.50
N GLU A 119 2.46 2.22 14.76
CA GLU A 119 1.72 3.42 15.18
C GLU A 119 0.37 3.50 14.48
N VAL A 120 0.37 3.53 13.14
CA VAL A 120 -0.83 3.71 12.32
C VAL A 120 -0.83 2.73 11.16
N SER A 121 -1.94 2.00 11.02
CA SER A 121 -2.13 1.02 9.96
C SER A 121 -2.60 1.69 8.67
N VAL A 122 -1.75 1.69 7.64
CA VAL A 122 -1.98 2.26 6.32
C VAL A 122 -1.74 1.19 5.25
N THR A 123 -2.69 1.00 4.35
CA THR A 123 -2.63 0.00 3.27
C THR A 123 -2.32 0.62 1.91
N GLU A 124 -2.61 1.91 1.72
CA GLU A 124 -2.45 2.62 0.45
C GLU A 124 -1.58 3.87 0.64
N TYR A 125 -0.64 4.07 -0.29
CA TYR A 125 0.27 5.21 -0.31
C TYR A 125 0.21 5.84 -1.69
N GLU A 126 0.09 7.16 -1.74
CA GLU A 126 -0.02 7.91 -3.00
C GLU A 126 0.81 9.18 -2.90
N CYS A 127 1.52 9.55 -3.98
CA CYS A 127 2.13 10.87 -4.09
C CYS A 127 1.28 11.78 -4.99
N THR A 128 1.10 13.02 -4.57
CA THR A 128 0.43 14.06 -5.36
C THR A 128 1.35 15.25 -5.58
N TYR A 129 1.04 16.02 -6.62
CA TYR A 129 1.79 17.19 -7.06
C TYR A 129 0.79 18.34 -7.24
N GLY A 130 0.79 19.29 -6.31
CA GLY A 130 -0.22 20.35 -6.26
C GLY A 130 -1.65 19.82 -6.15
N GLY A 131 -1.86 18.70 -5.45
CA GLY A 131 -3.15 18.04 -5.32
C GLY A 131 -3.61 17.24 -6.54
N LYS A 132 -2.74 17.00 -7.52
CA LYS A 132 -3.01 16.16 -8.70
C LYS A 132 -2.09 14.94 -8.75
N SER A 133 -2.54 13.88 -9.41
CA SER A 133 -1.64 12.77 -9.74
C SER A 133 -0.61 13.21 -10.78
N ILE A 134 0.49 12.47 -10.91
CA ILE A 134 1.49 12.74 -11.95
C ILE A 134 0.88 12.70 -13.36
N TYR A 135 -0.11 11.82 -13.58
CA TYR A 135 -0.81 11.66 -14.86
C TYR A 135 -1.67 12.85 -15.27
N PHE A 136 -1.93 13.80 -14.38
CA PHE A 136 -2.53 15.09 -14.77
C PHE A 136 -1.54 15.94 -15.57
N TYR A 137 -0.25 15.88 -15.23
CA TYR A 137 0.81 16.65 -15.90
C TYR A 137 1.42 15.89 -17.07
N HIS A 138 1.45 14.55 -16.97
CA HIS A 138 1.97 13.64 -17.97
C HIS A 138 0.94 12.57 -18.28
N PRO A 139 -0.12 12.88 -19.04
CA PRO A 139 -1.17 11.93 -19.36
C PRO A 139 -0.61 10.71 -20.09
N GLU A 140 -1.11 9.52 -19.74
CA GLU A 140 -0.73 8.31 -20.47
C GLU A 140 -1.21 8.41 -21.93
N PRO A 141 -0.41 7.97 -22.90
CA PRO A 141 -0.84 7.96 -24.30
C PRO A 141 -2.13 7.15 -24.47
N GLY A 142 -3.19 7.81 -24.94
CA GLY A 142 -4.53 7.23 -25.11
C GLY A 142 -5.56 7.59 -24.04
N SER A 143 -5.18 8.38 -23.02
CA SER A 143 -6.09 8.86 -21.96
C SER A 143 -6.96 10.07 -22.38
N GLU A 144 -6.81 10.56 -23.61
CA GLU A 144 -7.76 11.50 -24.22
C GLU A 144 -9.13 10.84 -24.37
N LYS A 145 -10.01 11.04 -23.38
CA LYS A 145 -11.44 10.78 -23.57
C LYS A 145 -11.91 11.69 -24.70
N LYS A 146 -12.32 11.08 -25.82
CA LYS A 146 -13.19 11.71 -26.81
C LYS A 146 -14.33 12.41 -26.05
N SER A 147 -14.37 13.73 -26.21
CA SER A 147 -15.47 14.56 -25.74
C SER A 147 -16.71 14.36 -26.63
#